data_AF-A0A174LGR6-F1
#
_entry.id   AF-A0A174LGR6-F1
#
_cell.length_a   1.000
_cell.length_b   1.000
_cell.length_c   1.000
_cell.angle_alpha   90.00
_cell.angle_beta   90.00
_cell.angle_gamma   90.00
#
_symmetry.space_group_name_H-M   'P 1'
#
loop_
_entity.id
_entity.type
_entity.pdbx_description
1 polymer ?
#
loop_
_entity_poly.entity_id
_entity_poly.type
_entity_poly.pdbx_seq_one_letter_code
_entity_poly.pdbx_strand_id
1 'polypeptide(L)'
;MDELAAKRREKQPLEWPSGGSTFKRPEGHFAAALIEGCGLKGVGIGGAQVSEKHAGFVVNRGGATADDVRRLMELVQETVLRETGVALEPEVRLLGF
;
A
#
# COMPACT_ATOMS: atom_id res chain seq x y z
N MET A 1 -16.00 6.94 -20.71
CA MET A 1 -16.00 6.96 -19.23
C MET A 1 -16.07 5.56 -18.66
N ASP A 2 -16.95 4.70 -19.18
CA ASP A 2 -17.16 3.34 -18.64
C ASP A 2 -15.93 2.44 -18.70
N GLU A 3 -15.13 2.52 -19.78
CA GLU A 3 -13.92 1.72 -19.95
C GLU A 3 -12.84 2.03 -18.89
N LEU A 4 -12.63 3.31 -18.58
CA LEU A 4 -11.67 3.73 -17.55
C LEU A 4 -12.13 3.31 -16.14
N ALA A 5 -13.43 3.38 -15.89
CA ALA A 5 -14.01 2.92 -14.63
C ALA A 5 -13.88 1.40 -14.46
N ALA A 6 -14.06 0.63 -15.55
CA ALA A 6 -13.86 -0.82 -15.54
C ALA A 6 -12.41 -1.19 -15.24
N LYS A 7 -11.44 -0.57 -15.95
CA LYS A 7 -10.00 -0.77 -15.70
C LYS A 7 -9.61 -0.43 -14.26
N ARG A 8 -10.20 0.61 -13.68
CA ARG A 8 -9.95 0.99 -12.27
C ARG A 8 -10.48 -0.07 -11.30
N ARG A 9 -11.71 -0.56 -11.50
CA ARG A 9 -12.31 -1.63 -10.69
C ARG A 9 -11.53 -2.94 -10.77
N GLU A 10 -10.98 -3.25 -11.94
CA GLU A 10 -10.16 -4.46 -12.14
C GLU A 10 -8.84 -4.37 -11.37
N LYS A 11 -8.19 -3.20 -11.38
CA LYS A 11 -6.82 -3.04 -10.87
C LYS A 11 -6.71 -2.57 -9.42
N GLN A 12 -7.74 -1.94 -8.87
CA GLN A 12 -7.69 -1.33 -7.53
C GLN A 12 -8.63 -2.02 -6.55
N PRO A 13 -8.27 -2.12 -5.26
CA PRO A 13 -9.11 -2.74 -4.23
C PRO A 13 -10.24 -1.81 -3.77
N LEU A 14 -11.14 -1.46 -4.69
CA LEU A 14 -12.26 -0.55 -4.42
C LEU A 14 -13.33 -1.15 -3.50
N GLU A 15 -13.28 -2.46 -3.27
CA GLU A 15 -14.12 -3.18 -2.31
C GLU A 15 -13.74 -2.92 -0.84
N TRP A 16 -12.55 -2.36 -0.56
CA TRP A 16 -12.08 -2.05 0.79
C TRP A 16 -11.82 -0.56 0.99
N PRO A 17 -12.09 0.00 2.19
CA PRO A 17 -11.65 1.35 2.53
C PRO A 17 -10.12 1.45 2.46
N SER A 18 -9.61 2.50 1.81
CA SER A 18 -8.17 2.77 1.69
C SER A 18 -7.91 4.26 1.45
N GLY A 19 -6.65 4.66 1.64
CA GLY A 19 -6.16 6.02 1.35
C GLY A 19 -5.69 6.21 -0.11
N GLY A 20 -5.88 5.22 -0.99
CA GLY A 20 -5.29 5.22 -2.32
C GLY A 20 -3.87 4.63 -2.37
N SER A 21 -3.08 5.04 -3.37
CA SER A 21 -1.65 4.70 -3.43
C SER A 21 -0.94 5.21 -2.18
N THR A 22 -0.30 4.30 -1.46
CA THR A 22 0.29 4.59 -0.15
C THR A 22 1.65 5.29 -0.27
N PHE A 23 2.43 4.93 -1.28
CA PHE A 23 3.78 5.45 -1.53
C PHE A 23 3.86 6.09 -2.91
N LYS A 24 4.68 7.14 -2.98
CA LYS A 24 5.05 7.79 -4.24
C LYS A 24 5.79 6.78 -5.13
N ARG A 25 5.85 7.08 -6.42
CA ARG A 25 6.63 6.28 -7.36
C ARG A 25 8.13 6.61 -7.21
N PRO A 26 8.98 5.67 -6.76
CA PRO A 26 10.42 5.84 -6.81
C PRO A 26 10.93 5.92 -8.25
N GLU A 27 12.00 6.67 -8.48
CA GLU A 27 12.62 6.82 -9.80
C GLU A 27 13.05 5.45 -10.35
N GLY A 28 12.77 5.18 -11.63
CA GLY A 28 13.13 3.91 -12.28
C GLY A 28 12.29 2.69 -11.86
N HIS A 29 11.39 2.82 -10.87
CA HIS A 29 10.68 1.68 -10.29
C HIS A 29 9.16 1.91 -10.17
N PHE A 30 8.43 0.87 -9.78
CA PHE A 30 7.03 0.95 -9.36
C PHE A 30 6.94 0.48 -7.92
N ALA A 31 6.40 1.31 -7.02
CA ALA A 31 6.30 0.97 -5.60
C ALA A 31 5.56 -0.36 -5.38
N ALA A 32 4.43 -0.58 -6.06
CA ALA A 32 3.68 -1.83 -5.97
C ALA A 32 4.50 -3.06 -6.40
N ALA A 33 5.33 -2.95 -7.43
CA ALA A 33 6.17 -4.05 -7.90
C ALA A 33 7.29 -4.38 -6.90
N LEU A 34 7.89 -3.36 -6.26
CA LEU A 34 8.88 -3.55 -5.20
C LEU A 34 8.25 -4.23 -3.98
N ILE A 35 7.10 -3.73 -3.52
CA ILE A 35 6.37 -4.27 -2.37
C ILE A 35 5.95 -5.72 -2.62
N GLU A 36 5.43 -6.01 -3.82
CA GLU A 36 5.08 -7.38 -4.23
C GLU A 36 6.32 -8.29 -4.34
N GLY A 37 7.43 -7.80 -4.90
CA GLY A 37 8.68 -8.55 -4.99
C GLY A 37 9.29 -8.92 -3.64
N CYS A 38 9.06 -8.09 -2.62
CA CYS A 38 9.41 -8.36 -1.22
C CYS A 38 8.41 -9.30 -0.50
N GLY A 39 7.42 -9.85 -1.20
CA GLY A 39 6.44 -10.78 -0.62
C GLY A 39 5.47 -10.14 0.37
N LEU A 40 5.26 -8.82 0.31
CA LEU A 40 4.46 -8.10 1.30
C LEU A 40 2.95 -8.08 0.99
N LYS A 41 2.50 -8.62 -0.15
CA LYS A 41 1.06 -8.76 -0.43
C LYS A 41 0.37 -9.60 0.65
N GLY A 42 -0.76 -9.10 1.16
CA GLY A 42 -1.53 -9.79 2.20
C GLY A 42 -0.97 -9.65 3.62
N VAL A 43 0.25 -9.11 3.80
CA VAL A 43 0.80 -8.81 5.13
C VAL A 43 -0.06 -7.75 5.80
N GLY A 44 -0.33 -7.92 7.09
CA GLY A 44 -1.16 -7.01 7.86
C GLY A 44 -0.73 -6.84 9.32
N ILE A 45 -1.18 -5.74 9.91
CA ILE A 45 -1.02 -5.39 11.32
C ILE A 45 -2.39 -4.90 11.81
N GLY A 46 -2.92 -5.50 12.87
CA GLY A 46 -4.27 -5.18 13.35
C GLY A 46 -5.31 -5.36 12.24
N GLY A 47 -6.10 -4.32 11.98
CA GLY A 47 -7.06 -4.31 10.87
C GLY A 47 -6.52 -3.84 9.52
N ALA A 48 -5.27 -3.35 9.45
CA ALA A 48 -4.65 -2.85 8.22
C ALA A 48 -3.95 -3.99 7.46
N GLN A 49 -4.02 -3.98 6.13
CA GLN A 49 -3.37 -4.98 5.28
C GLN A 49 -2.85 -4.37 3.98
N VAL A 50 -1.71 -4.84 3.48
CA VAL A 50 -1.28 -4.60 2.10
C VAL A 50 -2.20 -5.38 1.17
N SER A 51 -2.88 -4.71 0.25
CA SER A 51 -3.86 -5.35 -0.62
C SER A 51 -3.25 -6.48 -1.45
N GLU A 52 -3.91 -7.64 -1.44
CA GLU A 52 -3.60 -8.79 -2.30
C GLU A 52 -3.79 -8.46 -3.79
N LYS A 53 -4.79 -7.62 -4.11
CA LYS A 53 -5.10 -7.18 -5.47
C LYS A 53 -4.06 -6.19 -6.00
N HIS A 54 -3.63 -5.23 -5.19
CA HIS A 54 -2.65 -4.22 -5.60
C HIS A 54 -1.75 -3.79 -4.44
N ALA A 55 -0.50 -4.25 -4.43
CA ALA A 55 0.44 -4.08 -3.32
C ALA A 55 0.76 -2.61 -2.95
N GLY A 56 0.54 -1.66 -3.87
CA GLY A 56 0.67 -0.22 -3.57
C GLY A 56 -0.42 0.37 -2.66
N PHE A 57 -1.41 -0.42 -2.22
CA PHE A 57 -2.52 0.02 -1.38
C PHE A 57 -2.48 -0.65 -0.01
N VAL A 58 -2.56 0.14 1.05
CA VAL A 58 -2.97 -0.32 2.37
C VAL A 58 -4.48 -0.21 2.49
N VAL A 59 -5.14 -1.33 2.78
CA VAL A 59 -6.58 -1.45 2.94
C VAL A 59 -6.96 -1.72 4.39
N ASN A 60 -8.13 -1.22 4.79
CA ASN A 60 -8.76 -1.56 6.05
C ASN A 60 -9.63 -2.81 5.85
N ARG A 61 -9.23 -3.95 6.43
CA ARG A 61 -9.96 -5.24 6.39
C ARG A 61 -11.08 -5.32 7.45
N GLY A 62 -11.29 -4.25 8.19
CA GLY A 62 -12.20 -4.15 9.32
C GLY A 62 -11.43 -3.74 10.58
N GLY A 63 -11.87 -2.66 11.24
CA GLY A 63 -11.32 -2.25 12.53
C GLY A 63 -9.89 -1.68 12.50
N ALA A 64 -9.31 -1.39 11.34
CA ALA A 64 -7.97 -0.79 11.27
C ALA A 64 -7.92 0.55 12.01
N THR A 65 -6.95 0.71 12.90
CA THR A 65 -6.63 1.98 13.54
C THR A 65 -5.63 2.78 12.70
N ALA A 66 -5.49 4.08 13.00
CA ALA A 66 -4.48 4.91 12.36
C ALA A 66 -3.05 4.41 12.69
N ASP A 67 -2.85 3.88 13.90
CA ASP A 67 -1.57 3.29 14.31
C ASP A 67 -1.24 2.00 13.55
N ASP A 68 -2.25 1.14 13.29
CA ASP A 68 -2.07 -0.07 12.47
C ASP A 68 -1.57 0.28 11.07
N VAL A 69 -2.18 1.29 10.43
CA VAL A 69 -1.77 1.76 9.10
C VAL A 69 -0.36 2.32 9.14
N ARG A 70 -0.03 3.17 10.12
CA ARG A 70 1.31 3.75 10.29
C ARG A 70 2.38 2.65 10.45
N ARG A 71 2.16 1.70 11.36
CA ARG A 71 3.10 0.60 11.62
C ARG A 71 3.26 -0.33 10.42
N LEU A 72 2.17 -0.57 9.68
CA LEU A 72 2.23 -1.37 8.46
C LEU A 72 3.02 -0.64 7.36
N MET A 73 2.84 0.68 7.22
CA MET A 73 3.63 1.49 6.30
C MET A 73 5.13 1.44 6.66
N GLU A 74 5.48 1.58 7.94
CA GLU A 74 6.86 1.47 8.42
C GLU A 74 7.48 0.11 8.09
N LEU A 75 6.77 -0.99 8.37
CA LEU A 75 7.20 -2.34 8.02
C LEU A 75 7.49 -2.48 6.52
N VAL A 76 6.62 -1.93 5.68
CA VAL A 76 6.78 -1.97 4.22
C VAL A 76 8.02 -1.18 3.79
N GLN A 77 8.21 0.03 4.31
CA GLN A 77 9.38 0.85 4.00
C GLN A 77 10.68 0.18 4.42
N GLU A 78 10.75 -0.33 5.65
CA GLU A 78 11.93 -1.03 6.18
C GLU A 78 12.27 -2.27 5.37
N THR A 79 11.26 -3.07 5.01
CA THR A 79 11.45 -4.31 4.25
C THR A 79 11.92 -4.02 2.83
N VAL A 80 11.27 -3.10 2.12
CA VAL A 80 11.66 -2.75 0.74
C VAL A 80 13.05 -2.12 0.72
N LEU A 81 13.37 -1.25 1.67
CA LEU A 81 14.71 -0.66 1.77
C LEU A 81 15.77 -1.74 2.02
N ARG A 82 15.52 -2.66 2.97
CA ARG A 82 16.45 -3.73 3.32
C ARG A 82 16.73 -4.67 2.14
N GLU A 83 15.69 -5.02 1.38
CA GLU A 83 15.80 -6.07 0.34
C GLU A 83 16.18 -5.54 -1.04
N THR A 84 15.82 -4.28 -1.34
CA THR A 84 16.01 -3.70 -2.68
C THR A 84 16.97 -2.51 -2.68
N GLY A 85 17.28 -1.93 -1.51
CA GLY A 85 18.02 -0.67 -1.39
C GLY A 85 17.20 0.57 -1.77
N VAL A 86 15.94 0.43 -2.17
CA VAL A 86 15.08 1.54 -2.59
C VAL A 86 14.27 2.07 -1.40
N ALA A 87 14.42 3.36 -1.09
CA ALA A 87 13.59 4.03 -0.10
C ALA A 87 12.22 4.39 -0.70
N LEU A 88 11.14 3.96 -0.03
CA LEU A 88 9.78 4.36 -0.38
C LEU A 88 9.38 5.61 0.41
N GLU A 89 8.89 6.63 -0.28
CA GLU A 89 8.38 7.85 0.35
C GLU A 89 6.84 7.83 0.40
N PRO A 90 6.19 8.10 1.55
CA PRO A 90 4.74 8.15 1.63
C PRO A 90 4.13 9.20 0.71
N GLU A 91 3.04 8.83 0.01
CA GLU A 91 2.19 9.77 -0.73
C GLU A 91 1.03 10.25 0.14
N VAL A 92 0.50 9.36 0.98
CA VAL A 92 -0.52 9.69 1.98
C VAL A 92 0.07 10.58 3.08
N ARG A 93 -0.74 11.50 3.58
CA ARG A 93 -0.38 12.38 4.70
C ARG A 93 -0.92 11.82 6.00
N LEU A 94 -0.06 11.69 7.00
CA LEU A 94 -0.43 11.36 8.37
C LEU A 94 -0.67 12.67 9.14
N LEU A 95 -1.82 12.79 9.80
CA LEU A 95 -2.23 14.00 10.54
C LEU A 95 -2.62 13.61 11.98
N GLY A 96 -2.23 14.42 12.97
CA GLY A 96 -2.64 14.24 14.36
C GLY A 96 -1.92 13.13 15.13
N PHE A 97 -0.70 12.80 14.71
CA PHE A 97 0.23 11.92 15.45
C PHE A 97 1.24 12.76 16.23
#